data_AF-A0A3D8J0D9-F1
#
_entry.id   AF-A0A3D8J0D9-F1
#
_cell.length_a   1.000
_cell.length_b   1.000
_cell.length_c   1.000
_cell.angle_alpha   90.00
_cell.angle_beta   90.00
_cell.angle_gamma   90.00
#
_symmetry.space_group_name_H-M   'P 1'
#
loop_
_entity.id
_entity.type
_entity.pdbx_description
1 polymer ?
#
loop_
_entity_poly.entity_id
_entity_poly.type
_entity_poly.pdbx_seq_one_letter_code
_entity_poly.pdbx_strand_id
1 'polypeptide(L)'
;MMQTLTQESVLKALKKSARFDELIHKLNSFLDFGGSGVFDDFSKEYPNKRFFSIGSNHNILTLATDPKTTSLVDKEVDLIFCNPPMDKYEEDCKRIFEESLAGYALLVLPIEWKSNAEIKAYAKANRFEIEVIGAVGYIKDNQRAKAELVLFYRSHFSNEAVLKKKLGKDYDLEVLFQELECYRSSLIHELEDEKKEEIASETQGMDQESFFEYLLKRYEKEYQDFFKNFKSLSHLSSHFLSAIKVESEDIVEVTKRFERKHKRFYWSECLSRMPTFKLLLTQKQQGELLGEFAHRGVDFSRENIPSVLAFSLKYCKERERENFCNFWEKLANEDNLADFSNLISHPKPYTHYPNEKLFYKGRLKEKVICTYAGRYDDYYPNHLRDVGIAYLIEILLQSMGYQDLSYRYSDKSVITPQDRVNLPLGISFLFAGEKQVVKFTAYKNMKFHIHFDKTTIALINLRVFIYLGWITNIEEAKESFSTLKSETLQNLLAQ
;
A
#
# COMPACT_ATOMS: atom_id res chain seq x y z
N MET A 1 -20.67 22.20 -24.98
CA MET A 1 -19.35 21.60 -24.64
C MET A 1 -19.26 21.65 -23.12
N MET A 2 -19.14 20.52 -22.41
CA MET A 2 -19.12 20.53 -20.93
C MET A 2 -17.86 21.27 -20.47
N GLN A 3 -18.02 22.47 -19.90
CA GLN A 3 -16.88 23.26 -19.45
C GLN A 3 -16.49 22.85 -18.03
N THR A 4 -15.31 22.26 -17.90
CA THR A 4 -14.58 22.15 -16.62
C THR A 4 -13.50 23.24 -16.59
N LEU A 5 -13.23 23.76 -15.39
CA LEU A 5 -12.11 24.67 -15.18
C LEU A 5 -10.78 23.95 -15.38
N THR A 6 -9.77 24.64 -15.93
CA THR A 6 -8.45 24.04 -16.15
C THR A 6 -7.77 23.73 -14.81
N GLN A 7 -7.07 22.59 -14.74
CA GLN A 7 -6.29 22.16 -13.57
C GLN A 7 -5.38 23.28 -13.04
N GLU A 8 -4.66 23.98 -13.93
CA GLU A 8 -3.74 25.04 -13.56
C GLU A 8 -4.43 26.23 -12.86
N SER A 9 -5.61 26.63 -13.34
CA SER A 9 -6.35 27.76 -12.76
C SER A 9 -6.86 27.45 -11.35
N VAL A 10 -7.34 26.23 -11.15
CA VAL A 10 -7.80 25.72 -9.86
C VAL A 10 -6.63 25.55 -8.89
N LEU A 11 -5.54 24.92 -9.34
CA LEU A 11 -4.32 24.74 -8.55
C LEU A 11 -3.77 26.08 -8.04
N LYS A 12 -3.72 27.10 -8.91
CA LYS A 12 -3.27 28.44 -8.54
C LYS A 12 -4.18 29.10 -7.50
N ALA A 13 -5.49 28.85 -7.56
CA ALA A 13 -6.42 29.38 -6.57
C ALA A 13 -6.30 28.64 -5.22
N LEU A 14 -6.15 27.31 -5.23
CA LEU A 14 -5.91 26.51 -4.03
C LEU A 14 -4.62 26.94 -3.32
N LYS A 15 -3.50 27.08 -4.05
CA LYS A 15 -2.21 27.53 -3.50
C LYS A 15 -2.23 28.95 -2.93
N LYS A 16 -3.23 29.77 -3.26
CA LYS A 16 -3.42 31.11 -2.69
C LYS A 16 -4.37 31.14 -1.50
N SER A 17 -5.10 30.06 -1.25
CA SER A 17 -6.10 30.01 -0.19
C SER A 17 -5.45 29.63 1.13
N ALA A 18 -5.38 30.59 2.07
CA ALA A 18 -4.87 30.34 3.42
C ALA A 18 -5.67 29.24 4.16
N ARG A 19 -6.97 29.15 3.86
CA ARG A 19 -7.83 28.11 4.44
C ARG A 19 -7.50 26.72 3.91
N PHE A 20 -7.22 26.59 2.61
CA PHE A 20 -6.77 25.33 2.04
C PHE A 20 -5.37 24.94 2.56
N ASP A 21 -4.48 25.91 2.73
CA ASP A 21 -3.16 25.71 3.33
C ASP A 21 -3.25 25.14 4.75
N GLU A 22 -4.17 25.65 5.59
CA GLU A 22 -4.44 25.07 6.91
C GLU A 22 -4.92 23.61 6.80
N LEU A 23 -5.86 23.33 5.90
CA LEU A 23 -6.43 21.99 5.73
C LEU A 23 -5.38 20.97 5.24
N ILE A 24 -4.53 21.34 4.29
CA ILE A 24 -3.55 20.39 3.73
C ILE A 24 -2.50 19.96 4.77
N HIS A 25 -2.19 20.84 5.72
CA HIS A 25 -1.32 20.52 6.85
C HIS A 25 -2.04 19.66 7.90
N LYS A 26 -3.31 19.94 8.18
CA LYS A 26 -4.11 19.25 9.21
C LYS A 26 -4.59 17.85 8.82
N LEU A 27 -5.01 17.66 7.58
CA LEU A 27 -5.63 16.43 7.10
C LEU A 27 -4.60 15.45 6.54
N ASN A 28 -4.92 14.16 6.47
CA ASN A 28 -3.98 13.11 6.06
C ASN A 28 -4.35 12.42 4.74
N SER A 29 -5.57 12.61 4.24
CA SER A 29 -6.10 11.94 3.06
C SER A 29 -7.04 12.79 2.23
N PHE A 30 -6.80 12.80 0.91
CA PHE A 30 -7.48 13.67 -0.05
C PHE A 30 -7.90 12.87 -1.28
N LEU A 31 -9.14 13.03 -1.72
CA LEU A 31 -9.69 12.37 -2.91
C LEU A 31 -10.08 13.39 -3.98
N ASP A 32 -9.53 13.25 -5.18
CA ASP A 32 -9.94 14.00 -6.37
C ASP A 32 -11.07 13.24 -7.08
N PHE A 33 -12.31 13.66 -6.84
CA PHE A 33 -13.50 13.09 -7.45
C PHE A 33 -13.83 13.78 -8.78
N GLY A 34 -13.84 13.00 -9.87
CA GLY A 34 -13.95 13.51 -11.23
C GLY A 34 -12.61 13.71 -11.92
N GLY A 35 -11.49 13.47 -11.21
CA GLY A 35 -10.19 13.27 -11.83
C GLY A 35 -9.60 14.53 -12.46
N SER A 36 -9.69 15.66 -11.76
CA SER A 36 -9.17 16.95 -12.21
C SER A 36 -7.64 17.02 -12.34
N GLY A 37 -6.92 16.12 -11.67
CA GLY A 37 -5.45 16.09 -11.59
C GLY A 37 -4.87 17.09 -10.61
N VAL A 38 -5.70 17.85 -9.88
CA VAL A 38 -5.19 18.96 -9.06
C VAL A 38 -4.23 18.49 -7.96
N PHE A 39 -4.39 17.25 -7.49
CA PHE A 39 -3.56 16.67 -6.44
C PHE A 39 -2.24 16.04 -6.90
N ASP A 40 -1.96 15.99 -8.19
CA ASP A 40 -0.67 15.48 -8.69
C ASP A 40 0.51 16.29 -8.16
N ASP A 41 0.39 17.62 -8.20
CA ASP A 41 1.47 18.49 -7.72
C ASP A 41 1.56 18.49 -6.19
N PHE A 42 0.42 18.40 -5.51
CA PHE A 42 0.40 18.29 -4.05
C PHE A 42 1.01 16.97 -3.56
N SER A 43 0.85 15.87 -4.31
CA SER A 43 1.46 14.58 -3.95
C SER A 43 2.99 14.61 -3.93
N LYS A 44 3.60 15.45 -4.78
CA LYS A 44 5.06 15.67 -4.80
C LYS A 44 5.52 16.57 -3.66
N GLU A 45 4.73 17.61 -3.36
CA GLU A 45 5.02 18.60 -2.31
C GLU A 45 4.82 18.02 -0.91
N TYR A 46 3.85 17.11 -0.74
CA TYR A 46 3.48 16.51 0.55
C TYR A 46 3.54 14.98 0.50
N PRO A 47 4.73 14.36 0.40
CA PRO A 47 4.89 12.92 0.22
C PRO A 47 4.37 12.07 1.41
N ASN A 48 4.21 12.68 2.58
CA ASN A 48 3.66 12.03 3.78
C ASN A 48 2.12 12.05 3.83
N LYS A 49 1.47 12.75 2.89
CA LYS A 49 0.01 12.82 2.77
C LYS A 49 -0.46 11.85 1.70
N ARG A 50 -1.71 11.41 1.82
CA ARG A 50 -2.26 10.35 0.96
C ARG A 50 -3.25 10.97 -0.03
N PHE A 51 -2.96 10.85 -1.31
CA PHE A 51 -3.78 11.42 -2.39
C PHE A 51 -4.36 10.31 -3.25
N PHE A 52 -5.62 10.47 -3.62
CA PHE A 52 -6.40 9.50 -4.39
C PHE A 52 -7.12 10.19 -5.54
N SER A 53 -7.39 9.45 -6.61
CA SER A 53 -8.27 9.91 -7.69
C SER A 53 -9.42 8.94 -7.94
N ILE A 54 -10.56 9.50 -8.35
CA ILE A 54 -11.60 8.77 -9.06
C ILE A 54 -11.87 9.53 -10.37
N GLY A 55 -11.75 8.85 -11.51
CA GLY A 55 -12.10 9.41 -12.82
C GLY A 55 -10.96 9.60 -13.82
N SER A 56 -9.70 9.44 -13.41
CA SER A 56 -8.56 9.48 -14.33
C SER A 56 -7.27 8.93 -13.72
N ASN A 57 -6.38 8.50 -14.61
CA ASN A 57 -5.06 7.97 -14.30
C ASN A 57 -4.08 9.12 -14.11
N HIS A 58 -3.78 9.38 -12.84
CA HIS A 58 -2.91 10.44 -12.36
C HIS A 58 -1.67 9.82 -11.69
N ASN A 59 -0.73 10.64 -11.22
CA ASN A 59 0.48 10.14 -10.55
C ASN A 59 0.23 9.58 -9.13
N ILE A 60 -1.02 9.63 -8.68
CA ILE A 60 -1.55 9.20 -7.39
C ILE A 60 -2.39 7.92 -7.52
N LEU A 61 -2.82 7.31 -6.41
CA LEU A 61 -3.59 6.05 -6.45
C LEU A 61 -5.01 6.30 -6.99
N THR A 62 -5.32 5.75 -8.17
CA THR A 62 -6.68 5.72 -8.72
C THR A 62 -7.53 4.66 -8.01
N LEU A 63 -8.55 5.09 -7.27
CA LEU A 63 -9.49 4.19 -6.59
C LEU A 63 -10.52 3.61 -7.55
N ALA A 64 -10.91 4.41 -8.55
CA ALA A 64 -11.74 3.98 -9.65
C ALA A 64 -11.64 4.92 -10.86
N THR A 65 -11.96 4.42 -12.04
CA THR A 65 -11.82 5.15 -13.31
C THR A 65 -13.11 5.80 -13.80
N ASP A 66 -14.29 5.34 -13.35
CA ASP A 66 -15.58 5.96 -13.66
C ASP A 66 -16.25 6.54 -12.40
N PRO A 67 -16.26 7.87 -12.23
CA PRO A 67 -16.89 8.49 -11.08
C PRO A 67 -18.37 8.14 -10.95
N LYS A 68 -19.09 7.95 -12.06
CA LYS A 68 -20.55 7.75 -12.06
C LYS A 68 -20.98 6.44 -11.43
N THR A 69 -20.20 5.39 -11.64
CA THR A 69 -20.50 4.05 -11.14
C THR A 69 -19.79 3.73 -9.82
N THR A 70 -18.80 4.53 -9.45
CA THR A 70 -18.04 4.36 -8.21
C THR A 70 -18.84 4.84 -7.00
N SER A 71 -19.07 3.96 -6.03
CA SER A 71 -19.65 4.33 -4.73
C SER A 71 -18.66 5.16 -3.90
N LEU A 72 -19.15 6.20 -3.21
CA LEU A 72 -18.35 6.95 -2.23
C LEU A 72 -18.50 6.45 -0.77
N VAL A 73 -19.39 5.48 -0.53
CA VAL A 73 -19.78 5.04 0.83
C VAL A 73 -18.63 4.37 1.59
N ASP A 74 -17.75 3.68 0.88
CA ASP A 74 -16.60 2.94 1.41
C ASP A 74 -15.27 3.71 1.25
N LYS A 75 -15.32 4.94 0.74
CA LYS A 75 -14.13 5.76 0.47
C LYS A 75 -13.76 6.58 1.71
N GLU A 76 -12.86 6.03 2.50
CA GLU A 76 -12.39 6.66 3.74
C GLU A 76 -11.28 7.68 3.48
N VAL A 77 -11.70 8.94 3.38
CA VAL A 77 -10.83 10.11 3.21
C VAL A 77 -11.28 11.28 4.06
N ASP A 78 -10.33 12.14 4.44
CA ASP A 78 -10.64 13.33 5.23
C ASP A 78 -11.34 14.40 4.39
N LEU A 79 -10.87 14.61 3.15
CA LEU A 79 -11.39 15.61 2.22
C LEU A 79 -11.66 15.02 0.83
N ILE A 80 -12.86 15.29 0.30
CA ILE A 80 -13.17 15.10 -1.13
C ILE A 80 -13.07 16.44 -1.85
N PHE A 81 -12.25 16.50 -2.88
CA PHE A 81 -12.19 17.59 -3.83
C PHE A 81 -12.98 17.22 -5.09
N CYS A 82 -13.74 18.16 -5.66
CA CYS A 82 -14.37 17.96 -6.95
C CYS A 82 -14.38 19.27 -7.76
N ASN A 83 -13.96 19.17 -9.02
CA ASN A 83 -14.11 20.22 -10.03
C ASN A 83 -15.14 19.74 -11.07
N PRO A 84 -16.44 19.76 -10.73
CA PRO A 84 -17.44 19.18 -11.60
C PRO A 84 -17.60 19.99 -12.88
N PRO A 85 -18.16 19.40 -13.95
CA PRO A 85 -18.61 20.18 -15.11
C PRO A 85 -19.59 21.27 -14.67
N MET A 86 -19.37 22.52 -15.09
CA MET A 86 -20.12 23.67 -14.58
C MET A 86 -21.63 23.60 -14.84
N ASP A 87 -22.07 22.81 -15.83
CA ASP A 87 -23.48 22.62 -16.14
C ASP A 87 -24.08 21.33 -15.54
N LYS A 88 -23.30 20.54 -14.79
CA LYS A 88 -23.75 19.28 -14.14
C LYS A 88 -23.31 19.16 -12.67
N TYR A 89 -22.85 20.25 -12.07
CA TYR A 89 -22.33 20.27 -10.70
C TYR A 89 -23.31 19.76 -9.64
N GLU A 90 -24.61 19.86 -9.89
CA GLU A 90 -25.67 19.45 -8.96
C GLU A 90 -25.67 17.94 -8.70
N GLU A 91 -25.43 17.13 -9.73
CA GLU A 91 -25.38 15.67 -9.64
C GLU A 91 -24.18 15.23 -8.77
N ASP A 92 -23.00 15.79 -9.02
CA ASP A 92 -21.79 15.49 -8.26
C ASP A 92 -21.90 15.99 -6.81
N CYS A 93 -22.47 17.18 -6.58
CA CYS A 93 -22.74 17.69 -5.23
C CYS A 93 -23.66 16.75 -4.45
N LYS A 94 -24.77 16.33 -5.07
CA LYS A 94 -25.73 15.43 -4.44
C LYS A 94 -25.06 14.13 -4.01
N ARG A 95 -24.31 13.51 -4.92
CA ARG A 95 -23.61 12.24 -4.64
C ARG A 95 -22.60 12.38 -3.52
N ILE A 96 -21.77 13.43 -3.54
CA ILE A 96 -20.81 13.69 -2.46
C ILE A 96 -21.54 13.87 -1.12
N PHE A 97 -22.65 14.60 -1.06
CA PHE A 97 -23.36 14.82 0.19
C PHE A 97 -24.12 13.60 0.72
N GLU A 98 -24.67 12.77 -0.17
CA GLU A 98 -25.46 11.59 0.20
C GLU A 98 -24.59 10.37 0.52
N GLU A 99 -23.56 10.12 -0.29
CA GLU A 99 -22.75 8.90 -0.26
C GLU A 99 -21.48 9.06 0.59
N SER A 100 -20.83 10.24 0.59
CA SER A 100 -19.52 10.39 1.22
C SER A 100 -19.55 10.38 2.75
N LEU A 101 -18.54 9.73 3.32
CA LEU A 101 -18.21 9.79 4.74
C LEU A 101 -17.14 10.84 5.08
N ALA A 102 -16.71 11.68 4.14
CA ALA A 102 -15.67 12.68 4.41
C ALA A 102 -16.17 13.80 5.34
N GLY A 103 -15.27 14.29 6.19
CA GLY A 103 -15.54 15.43 7.08
C GLY A 103 -15.55 16.77 6.33
N TYR A 104 -14.85 16.82 5.18
CA TYR A 104 -14.69 17.99 4.33
C TYR A 104 -15.01 17.65 2.87
N ALA A 105 -15.73 18.53 2.18
CA ALA A 105 -15.90 18.51 0.74
C ALA A 105 -15.53 19.89 0.16
N LEU A 106 -14.57 19.94 -0.75
CA LEU A 106 -14.11 21.16 -1.41
C LEU A 106 -14.51 21.12 -2.88
N LEU A 107 -15.48 21.95 -3.26
CA LEU A 107 -16.12 21.90 -4.57
C LEU A 107 -15.84 23.19 -5.35
N VAL A 108 -15.56 23.07 -6.64
CA VAL A 108 -15.44 24.23 -7.56
C VAL A 108 -16.80 24.48 -8.20
N LEU A 109 -17.54 25.48 -7.74
CA LEU A 109 -18.94 25.69 -8.10
C LEU A 109 -19.17 27.01 -8.86
N PRO A 110 -20.01 27.03 -9.91
CA PRO A 110 -20.37 28.26 -10.61
C PRO A 110 -21.24 29.15 -9.70
N ILE A 111 -21.10 30.49 -9.74
CA ILE A 111 -21.74 31.43 -8.78
C ILE A 111 -23.24 31.17 -8.54
N GLU A 112 -23.94 30.66 -9.55
CA GLU A 112 -25.34 30.24 -9.55
C GLU A 112 -25.68 29.22 -8.45
N TRP A 113 -24.69 28.48 -7.93
CA TRP A 113 -24.85 27.57 -6.79
C TRP A 113 -25.46 28.28 -5.57
N LYS A 114 -25.20 29.57 -5.40
CA LYS A 114 -25.75 30.39 -4.30
C LYS A 114 -27.27 30.52 -4.36
N SER A 115 -27.88 30.39 -5.53
CA SER A 115 -29.33 30.39 -5.69
C SER A 115 -29.94 28.98 -5.74
N ASN A 116 -29.12 27.93 -5.83
CA ASN A 116 -29.61 26.55 -5.88
C ASN A 116 -30.14 26.11 -4.50
N ALA A 117 -31.46 25.92 -4.39
CA ALA A 117 -32.12 25.54 -3.15
C ALA A 117 -31.85 24.07 -2.77
N GLU A 118 -31.67 23.18 -3.74
CA GLU A 118 -31.42 21.76 -3.51
C GLU A 118 -30.06 21.54 -2.85
N ILE A 119 -28.99 22.16 -3.36
CA ILE A 119 -27.65 22.07 -2.77
C ILE A 119 -27.64 22.54 -1.32
N LYS A 120 -28.33 23.66 -1.04
CA LYS A 120 -28.48 24.15 0.33
C LYS A 120 -29.26 23.18 1.21
N ALA A 121 -30.30 22.54 0.67
CA ALA A 121 -31.08 21.54 1.38
C ALA A 121 -30.23 20.29 1.69
N TYR A 122 -29.46 19.77 0.74
CA TYR A 122 -28.55 18.64 0.94
C TYR A 122 -27.46 18.96 1.96
N ALA A 123 -26.82 20.12 1.85
CA ALA A 123 -25.81 20.57 2.81
C ALA A 123 -26.40 20.65 4.23
N LYS A 124 -27.58 21.25 4.38
CA LYS A 124 -28.28 21.35 5.68
C LYS A 124 -28.69 19.99 6.24
N ALA A 125 -29.26 19.11 5.42
CA ALA A 125 -29.67 17.76 5.82
C ALA A 125 -28.48 16.93 6.34
N ASN A 126 -27.30 17.14 5.76
CA ASN A 126 -26.05 16.48 6.12
C ASN A 126 -25.14 17.30 7.07
N ARG A 127 -25.66 18.39 7.64
CA ARG A 127 -24.99 19.30 8.61
C ARG A 127 -23.64 19.85 8.14
N PHE A 128 -23.53 20.15 6.86
CA PHE A 128 -22.41 20.90 6.36
C PHE A 128 -22.59 22.39 6.65
N GLU A 129 -21.57 22.98 7.24
CA GLU A 129 -21.31 24.42 7.19
C GLU A 129 -20.62 24.74 5.86
N ILE A 130 -20.82 25.97 5.37
CA ILE A 130 -20.39 26.38 4.03
C ILE A 130 -19.50 27.61 4.16
N GLU A 131 -18.32 27.55 3.55
CA GLU A 131 -17.33 28.63 3.50
C GLU A 131 -16.82 28.79 2.05
N VAL A 132 -16.76 30.01 1.54
CA VAL A 132 -16.12 30.28 0.25
C VAL A 132 -14.66 30.65 0.51
N ILE A 133 -13.73 29.82 0.02
CA ILE A 133 -12.30 29.91 0.35
C ILE A 133 -11.45 30.46 -0.80
N GLY A 134 -12.07 30.76 -1.94
CA GLY A 134 -11.41 31.30 -3.13
C GLY A 134 -12.35 31.41 -4.32
N ALA A 135 -11.83 31.92 -5.44
CA ALA A 135 -12.58 32.05 -6.69
C ALA A 135 -11.67 31.92 -7.91
N VAL A 136 -12.25 31.43 -9.01
CA VAL A 136 -11.58 31.20 -10.29
C VAL A 136 -12.42 31.81 -11.42
N GLY A 137 -11.79 32.59 -12.30
CA GLY A 137 -12.47 33.13 -13.50
C GLY A 137 -12.40 32.16 -14.67
N TYR A 138 -13.44 32.11 -15.51
CA TYR A 138 -13.47 31.32 -16.74
C TYR A 138 -14.28 32.00 -17.85
N ILE A 139 -14.31 31.39 -19.04
CA ILE A 139 -15.09 31.88 -20.18
C ILE A 139 -16.25 30.91 -20.43
N LYS A 140 -17.49 31.38 -20.26
CA LYS A 140 -18.73 30.65 -20.60
C LYS A 140 -19.40 31.33 -21.77
N ASP A 141 -19.62 30.62 -22.87
CA ASP A 141 -20.29 31.14 -24.08
C ASP A 141 -19.75 32.51 -24.55
N ASN A 142 -18.42 32.63 -24.64
CA ASN A 142 -17.68 33.86 -24.98
C ASN A 142 -17.83 35.04 -23.99
N GLN A 143 -18.40 34.81 -22.80
CA GLN A 143 -18.51 35.78 -21.72
C GLN A 143 -17.65 35.40 -20.52
N ARG A 144 -17.19 36.41 -19.76
CA ARG A 144 -16.45 36.18 -18.52
C ARG A 144 -17.40 35.70 -17.43
N ALA A 145 -17.15 34.51 -16.91
CA ALA A 145 -17.85 33.89 -15.79
C ALA A 145 -16.88 33.68 -14.61
N LYS A 146 -17.43 33.29 -13.46
CA LYS A 146 -16.68 33.02 -12.24
C LYS A 146 -17.24 31.79 -11.55
N ALA A 147 -16.33 30.99 -11.00
CA ALA A 147 -16.61 29.92 -10.08
C ALA A 147 -15.96 30.22 -8.72
N GLU A 148 -16.46 29.60 -7.68
CA GLU A 148 -15.97 29.72 -6.31
C GLU A 148 -15.42 28.38 -5.83
N LEU A 149 -14.36 28.44 -5.03
CA LEU A 149 -13.90 27.31 -4.24
C LEU A 149 -14.74 27.28 -2.97
N VAL A 150 -15.66 26.33 -2.87
CA VAL A 150 -16.63 26.24 -1.78
C VAL A 150 -16.28 25.05 -0.90
N LEU A 151 -15.93 25.33 0.35
CA LEU A 151 -15.66 24.35 1.38
C LEU A 151 -16.95 24.06 2.15
N PHE A 152 -17.35 22.79 2.12
CA PHE A 152 -18.37 22.22 2.99
C PHE A 152 -17.67 21.43 4.09
N TYR A 153 -17.95 21.74 5.35
CA TYR A 153 -17.29 21.06 6.49
C TYR A 153 -18.24 20.82 7.65
N ARG A 154 -17.87 19.90 8.54
CA ARG A 154 -18.65 19.54 9.73
C ARG A 154 -17.87 19.90 10.99
N SER A 155 -18.35 20.87 11.75
CA SER A 155 -17.72 21.40 12.98
C SER A 155 -17.67 20.39 14.14
N HIS A 156 -18.58 19.41 14.16
CA HIS A 156 -18.63 18.33 15.16
C HIS A 156 -18.74 16.96 14.47
N PHE A 157 -17.65 16.54 13.83
CA PHE A 157 -17.61 15.32 13.05
C PHE A 157 -16.90 14.18 13.79
N SER A 158 -17.65 13.11 14.10
CA SER A 158 -17.08 11.77 14.18
C SER A 158 -17.81 10.90 13.18
N ASN A 159 -17.07 10.05 12.44
CA ASN A 159 -17.65 9.07 11.51
C ASN A 159 -18.74 8.25 12.20
N GLU A 160 -18.49 7.92 13.47
CA GLU A 160 -19.37 7.20 14.36
C GLU A 160 -20.67 7.96 14.66
N ALA A 161 -20.65 9.29 14.85
CA ALA A 161 -21.83 10.09 15.18
C ALA A 161 -22.76 10.35 13.99
N VAL A 162 -22.26 10.31 12.75
CA VAL A 162 -23.08 10.39 11.53
C VAL A 162 -23.75 9.06 11.24
N LEU A 163 -23.03 7.94 11.43
CA LEU A 163 -23.62 6.60 11.39
C LEU A 163 -24.67 6.41 12.51
N LYS A 164 -24.33 6.71 13.77
CA LYS A 164 -25.23 6.68 14.96
C LYS A 164 -26.41 7.67 14.92
N LYS A 165 -26.50 8.53 13.90
CA LYS A 165 -27.62 9.49 13.74
C LYS A 165 -28.39 9.29 12.44
N LYS A 166 -27.83 8.60 11.44
CA LYS A 166 -28.60 8.03 10.32
C LYS A 166 -29.30 6.73 10.72
N LEU A 167 -28.80 6.06 11.77
CA LEU A 167 -29.27 4.79 12.32
C LEU A 167 -29.45 5.01 13.83
N GLY A 168 -30.62 4.74 14.39
CA GLY A 168 -30.96 5.09 15.78
C GLY A 168 -30.29 4.15 16.81
N LYS A 169 -29.92 4.67 17.98
CA LYS A 169 -29.34 3.92 19.13
C LYS A 169 -30.40 3.08 19.90
N ASP A 170 -30.11 2.02 20.70
CA ASP A 170 -29.02 1.69 21.67
C ASP A 170 -28.86 0.15 21.89
N TYR A 171 -27.71 -0.25 22.48
CA TYR A 171 -27.28 -1.52 23.15
C TYR A 171 -26.22 -2.43 22.47
N ASP A 172 -25.42 -3.06 23.35
CA ASP A 172 -24.04 -3.57 23.17
C ASP A 172 -23.97 -5.11 22.99
N LEU A 173 -23.26 -5.58 21.97
CA LEU A 173 -23.12 -6.99 21.56
C LEU A 173 -21.67 -7.49 21.55
N GLU A 174 -20.75 -6.82 22.24
CA GLU A 174 -19.31 -7.15 22.19
C GLU A 174 -18.96 -8.60 22.59
N VAL A 175 -19.78 -9.25 23.42
CA VAL A 175 -19.52 -10.60 23.95
C VAL A 175 -20.00 -11.72 23.02
N LEU A 176 -21.12 -11.55 22.30
CA LEU A 176 -21.67 -12.60 21.42
C LEU A 176 -20.90 -12.70 20.09
N PHE A 177 -20.38 -11.57 19.59
CA PHE A 177 -19.55 -11.54 18.39
C PHE A 177 -18.10 -11.96 18.65
N GLN A 178 -17.54 -11.70 19.85
CA GLN A 178 -16.21 -12.21 20.21
C GLN A 178 -16.16 -13.75 20.26
N GLU A 179 -17.20 -14.39 20.79
CA GLU A 179 -17.29 -15.86 20.85
C GLU A 179 -17.49 -16.47 19.45
N LEU A 180 -18.20 -15.79 18.54
CA LEU A 180 -18.33 -16.19 17.14
C LEU A 180 -17.07 -15.91 16.30
N GLU A 181 -16.30 -14.86 16.58
CA GLU A 181 -15.08 -14.51 15.84
C GLU A 181 -13.92 -15.48 16.14
N CYS A 182 -13.81 -15.95 17.39
CA CYS A 182 -12.76 -16.89 17.78
C CYS A 182 -12.96 -18.29 17.20
N TYR A 183 -14.21 -18.71 16.94
CA TYR A 183 -14.55 -19.99 16.32
C TYR A 183 -14.58 -19.93 14.77
N ARG A 184 -14.62 -18.73 14.17
CA ARG A 184 -14.68 -18.52 12.71
C ARG A 184 -13.34 -18.25 12.05
N SER A 185 -12.32 -17.77 12.76
CA SER A 185 -11.05 -17.39 12.13
C SER A 185 -10.33 -18.56 11.45
N SER A 186 -10.31 -19.75 12.05
CA SER A 186 -9.76 -20.96 11.42
C SER A 186 -10.59 -21.40 10.21
N LEU A 187 -11.92 -21.43 10.34
CA LEU A 187 -12.83 -21.81 9.26
C LEU A 187 -12.79 -20.81 8.08
N ILE A 188 -12.60 -19.51 8.36
CA ILE A 188 -12.47 -18.48 7.31
C ILE A 188 -11.17 -18.69 6.51
N HIS A 189 -10.07 -19.02 7.18
CA HIS A 189 -8.82 -19.31 6.47
C HIS A 189 -8.92 -20.58 5.63
N GLU A 190 -9.55 -21.64 6.15
CA GLU A 190 -9.83 -22.87 5.40
C GLU A 190 -10.69 -22.56 4.15
N LEU A 191 -11.78 -21.81 4.30
CA LEU A 191 -12.65 -21.43 3.17
C LEU A 191 -11.95 -20.53 2.14
N GLU A 192 -11.08 -19.61 2.57
CA GLU A 192 -10.30 -18.77 1.66
C GLU A 192 -9.26 -19.60 0.89
N ASP A 193 -8.63 -20.59 1.53
CA ASP A 193 -7.66 -21.46 0.88
C ASP A 193 -8.33 -22.46 -0.07
N GLU A 194 -9.47 -23.04 0.31
CA GLU A 194 -10.32 -23.83 -0.60
C GLU A 194 -10.71 -23.02 -1.84
N LYS A 195 -11.12 -21.76 -1.65
CA LYS A 195 -11.47 -20.86 -2.75
C LYS A 195 -10.28 -20.56 -3.67
N LYS A 196 -9.07 -20.38 -3.11
CA LYS A 196 -7.84 -20.21 -3.91
C LYS A 196 -7.52 -21.46 -4.71
N GLU A 197 -7.66 -22.64 -4.10
CA GLU A 197 -7.44 -23.92 -4.78
C GLU A 197 -8.43 -24.13 -5.92
N GLU A 198 -9.71 -23.81 -5.71
CA GLU A 198 -10.74 -23.84 -6.74
C GLU A 198 -10.39 -22.91 -7.91
N ILE A 199 -10.05 -21.65 -7.63
CA ILE A 199 -9.63 -20.68 -8.66
C ILE A 199 -8.37 -21.17 -9.38
N ALA A 200 -7.39 -21.71 -8.66
CA ALA A 200 -6.15 -22.22 -9.26
C ALA A 200 -6.42 -23.40 -10.21
N SER A 201 -7.32 -24.31 -9.83
CA SER A 201 -7.77 -25.45 -10.63
C SER A 201 -8.54 -24.99 -11.87
N GLU A 202 -9.55 -24.14 -11.69
CA GLU A 202 -10.42 -23.67 -12.79
C GLU A 202 -9.70 -22.76 -13.78
N THR A 203 -8.62 -22.10 -13.36
CA THR A 203 -7.85 -21.17 -14.20
C THR A 203 -6.52 -21.75 -14.72
N GLN A 204 -6.32 -23.06 -14.56
CA GLN A 204 -5.13 -23.73 -15.04
C GLN A 204 -5.00 -23.59 -16.57
N GLY A 205 -3.86 -23.10 -17.03
CA GLY A 205 -3.59 -22.92 -18.47
C GLY A 205 -4.28 -21.72 -19.13
N MET A 206 -5.06 -20.93 -18.40
CA MET A 206 -5.62 -19.68 -18.91
C MET A 206 -4.51 -18.63 -19.13
N ASP A 207 -4.62 -17.89 -20.23
CA ASP A 207 -3.86 -16.66 -20.43
C ASP A 207 -4.31 -15.57 -19.43
N GLN A 208 -3.54 -14.47 -19.37
CA GLN A 208 -3.74 -13.42 -18.38
C GLN A 208 -5.06 -12.67 -18.57
N GLU A 209 -5.50 -12.43 -19.81
CA GLU A 209 -6.73 -11.72 -20.11
C GLU A 209 -7.94 -12.59 -19.73
N SER A 210 -7.95 -13.85 -20.16
CA SER A 210 -8.96 -14.84 -19.79
C SER A 210 -9.07 -15.05 -18.27
N PHE A 211 -7.94 -15.01 -17.55
CA PHE A 211 -7.90 -15.07 -16.10
C PHE A 211 -8.58 -13.86 -15.44
N PHE A 212 -8.29 -12.64 -15.89
CA PHE A 212 -8.92 -11.43 -15.38
C PHE A 212 -10.43 -11.42 -15.65
N GLU A 213 -10.84 -11.86 -16.84
CA GLU A 213 -12.26 -12.05 -17.18
C GLU A 213 -12.97 -13.00 -16.23
N TYR A 214 -12.32 -14.13 -15.95
CA TYR A 214 -12.84 -15.13 -15.02
C TYR A 214 -13.01 -14.54 -13.61
N LEU A 215 -11.98 -13.85 -13.10
CA LEU A 215 -12.04 -13.21 -11.79
C LEU A 215 -13.16 -12.16 -11.71
N LEU A 216 -13.32 -11.31 -12.73
CA LEU A 216 -14.37 -10.28 -12.78
C LEU A 216 -15.77 -10.90 -12.73
N LYS A 217 -16.01 -11.96 -13.53
CA LYS A 217 -17.30 -12.67 -13.53
C LYS A 217 -17.60 -13.30 -12.19
N ARG A 218 -16.59 -13.92 -11.55
CA ARG A 218 -16.76 -14.55 -10.25
C ARG A 218 -17.00 -13.50 -9.15
N TYR A 219 -16.23 -12.40 -9.16
CA TYR A 219 -16.41 -11.27 -8.25
C TYR A 219 -17.84 -10.72 -8.32
N GLU A 220 -18.33 -10.44 -9.53
CA GLU A 220 -19.67 -9.89 -9.75
C GLU A 220 -20.76 -10.86 -9.32
N LYS A 221 -20.63 -12.15 -9.65
CA LYS A 221 -21.58 -13.18 -9.22
C LYS A 221 -21.69 -13.27 -7.71
N GLU A 222 -20.57 -13.36 -7.01
CA GLU A 222 -20.54 -13.44 -5.54
C GLU A 222 -21.09 -12.15 -4.90
N TYR A 223 -20.83 -10.99 -5.50
CA TYR A 223 -21.40 -9.72 -5.07
C TYR A 223 -22.92 -9.68 -5.25
N GLN A 224 -23.43 -10.15 -6.39
CA GLN A 224 -24.87 -10.27 -6.67
C GLN A 224 -25.55 -11.26 -5.72
N ASP A 225 -24.92 -12.40 -5.45
CA ASP A 225 -25.43 -13.40 -4.51
C ASP A 225 -25.49 -12.84 -3.08
N PHE A 226 -24.45 -12.11 -2.65
CA PHE A 226 -24.45 -11.40 -1.37
C PHE A 226 -25.61 -10.40 -1.30
N PHE A 227 -25.76 -9.54 -2.31
CA PHE A 227 -26.81 -8.52 -2.32
C PHE A 227 -28.22 -9.13 -2.42
N LYS A 228 -28.38 -10.25 -3.15
CA LYS A 228 -29.65 -11.00 -3.22
C LYS A 228 -30.04 -11.56 -1.85
N ASN A 229 -29.08 -12.17 -1.15
CA ASN A 229 -29.30 -12.69 0.21
C ASN A 229 -29.63 -11.55 1.18
N PHE A 230 -28.92 -10.43 1.05
CA PHE A 230 -29.13 -9.26 1.88
C PHE A 230 -30.49 -8.60 1.61
N LYS A 231 -30.90 -8.45 0.35
CA LYS A 231 -32.24 -7.97 -0.03
C LYS A 231 -33.33 -8.89 0.52
N SER A 232 -33.05 -10.18 0.67
CA SER A 232 -34.01 -11.10 1.29
C SER A 232 -34.25 -10.79 2.77
N LEU A 233 -33.30 -10.17 3.47
CA LEU A 233 -33.48 -9.69 4.85
C LEU A 233 -34.50 -8.56 4.94
N SER A 234 -34.63 -7.71 3.91
CA SER A 234 -35.61 -6.61 3.92
C SER A 234 -37.06 -7.09 3.76
N HIS A 235 -37.26 -8.35 3.37
CA HIS A 235 -38.56 -9.00 3.34
C HIS A 235 -38.94 -9.63 4.70
N LEU A 236 -38.04 -9.65 5.68
CA LEU A 236 -38.34 -10.09 7.04
C LEU A 236 -39.09 -8.98 7.79
N SER A 237 -40.00 -9.36 8.68
CA SER A 237 -40.72 -8.39 9.50
C SER A 237 -39.77 -7.75 10.52
N SER A 238 -39.99 -6.47 10.81
CA SER A 238 -39.23 -5.74 11.85
C SER A 238 -39.31 -6.41 13.22
N HIS A 239 -40.45 -7.05 13.54
CA HIS A 239 -40.62 -7.82 14.77
C HIS A 239 -39.71 -9.05 14.82
N PHE A 240 -39.51 -9.75 13.69
CA PHE A 240 -38.62 -10.89 13.61
C PHE A 240 -37.15 -10.47 13.73
N LEU A 241 -36.74 -9.42 13.01
CA LEU A 241 -35.37 -8.88 13.07
C LEU A 241 -35.01 -8.43 14.49
N SER A 242 -35.94 -7.77 15.18
CA SER A 242 -35.79 -7.39 16.59
C SER A 242 -35.70 -8.63 17.51
N ALA A 243 -36.51 -9.67 17.26
CA ALA A 243 -36.48 -10.90 18.04
C ALA A 243 -35.14 -11.66 17.91
N ILE A 244 -34.47 -11.58 16.76
CA ILE A 244 -33.14 -12.14 16.54
C ILE A 244 -31.99 -11.15 16.84
N LYS A 245 -32.31 -9.97 17.40
CA LYS A 245 -31.35 -8.91 17.75
C LYS A 245 -30.44 -8.49 16.59
N VAL A 246 -30.99 -8.39 15.38
CA VAL A 246 -30.27 -7.87 14.21
C VAL A 246 -30.65 -6.42 14.01
N GLU A 247 -29.70 -5.52 14.20
CA GLU A 247 -29.90 -4.08 14.03
C GLU A 247 -29.36 -3.56 12.70
N SER A 248 -29.74 -2.33 12.36
CA SER A 248 -29.33 -1.70 11.10
C SER A 248 -27.82 -1.45 11.01
N GLU A 249 -27.16 -1.27 12.15
CA GLU A 249 -25.72 -1.10 12.31
C GLU A 249 -24.96 -2.39 12.00
N ASP A 250 -25.47 -3.54 12.47
CA ASP A 250 -24.88 -4.85 12.19
C ASP A 250 -24.91 -5.14 10.69
N ILE A 251 -26.04 -4.80 10.07
CA ILE A 251 -26.28 -4.91 8.65
C ILE A 251 -25.25 -4.07 7.85
N VAL A 252 -25.02 -2.81 8.24
CA VAL A 252 -24.02 -1.94 7.61
C VAL A 252 -22.60 -2.46 7.81
N GLU A 253 -22.26 -2.91 9.02
CA GLU A 253 -20.92 -3.41 9.35
C GLU A 253 -20.61 -4.72 8.60
N VAL A 254 -21.60 -5.61 8.48
CA VAL A 254 -21.49 -6.83 7.68
C VAL A 254 -21.27 -6.49 6.20
N THR A 255 -22.00 -5.52 5.65
CA THR A 255 -21.80 -5.08 4.26
C THR A 255 -20.39 -4.50 4.05
N LYS A 256 -19.93 -3.59 4.91
CA LYS A 256 -18.57 -3.02 4.82
C LYS A 256 -17.50 -4.09 4.93
N ARG A 257 -17.67 -5.03 5.86
CA ARG A 257 -16.74 -6.15 6.06
C ARG A 257 -16.70 -7.05 4.83
N PHE A 258 -17.87 -7.35 4.24
CA PHE A 258 -17.96 -8.09 3.00
C PHE A 258 -17.23 -7.37 1.87
N GLU A 259 -17.56 -6.10 1.59
CA GLU A 259 -16.92 -5.31 0.52
C GLU A 259 -15.39 -5.28 0.66
N ARG A 260 -14.88 -5.00 1.86
CA ARG A 260 -13.44 -4.95 2.13
C ARG A 260 -12.77 -6.31 1.90
N LYS A 261 -13.33 -7.40 2.46
CA LYS A 261 -12.76 -8.74 2.31
C LYS A 261 -12.84 -9.25 0.87
N HIS A 262 -13.97 -9.01 0.21
CA HIS A 262 -14.22 -9.40 -1.18
C HIS A 262 -13.24 -8.71 -2.11
N LYS A 263 -13.15 -7.37 -2.07
CA LYS A 263 -12.17 -6.61 -2.86
C LYS A 263 -10.74 -7.03 -2.58
N ARG A 264 -10.37 -7.21 -1.29
CA ARG A 264 -9.02 -7.66 -0.89
C ARG A 264 -8.66 -9.01 -1.50
N PHE A 265 -9.57 -9.98 -1.45
CA PHE A 265 -9.34 -11.31 -1.99
C PHE A 265 -9.09 -11.26 -3.50
N TYR A 266 -9.97 -10.60 -4.25
CA TYR A 266 -9.83 -10.55 -5.72
C TYR A 266 -8.64 -9.71 -6.17
N TRP A 267 -8.28 -8.65 -5.44
CA TRP A 267 -7.01 -7.95 -5.70
C TRP A 267 -5.80 -8.83 -5.41
N SER A 268 -5.83 -9.64 -4.35
CA SER A 268 -4.77 -10.61 -4.06
C SER A 268 -4.62 -11.62 -5.19
N GLU A 269 -5.71 -12.19 -5.68
CA GLU A 269 -5.70 -13.16 -6.78
C GLU A 269 -5.28 -12.51 -8.12
N CYS A 270 -5.69 -11.27 -8.37
CA CYS A 270 -5.26 -10.54 -9.57
C CYS A 270 -3.75 -10.28 -9.55
N LEU A 271 -3.21 -9.80 -8.42
CA LEU A 271 -1.78 -9.52 -8.27
C LEU A 271 -0.92 -10.79 -8.16
N SER A 272 -1.49 -11.94 -7.78
CA SER A 272 -0.74 -13.20 -7.68
C SER A 272 -0.16 -13.66 -9.03
N ARG A 273 -0.79 -13.25 -10.14
CA ARG A 273 -0.30 -13.47 -11.52
C ARG A 273 0.78 -12.48 -11.95
N MET A 274 1.16 -11.50 -11.12
CA MET A 274 2.32 -10.64 -11.35
C MET A 274 3.55 -11.23 -10.65
N PRO A 275 4.51 -11.83 -11.38
CA PRO A 275 5.72 -12.38 -10.75
C PRO A 275 6.47 -11.32 -9.94
N THR A 276 6.51 -10.09 -10.43
CA THR A 276 7.11 -8.93 -9.76
C THR A 276 6.53 -8.69 -8.36
N PHE A 277 5.20 -8.83 -8.19
CA PHE A 277 4.54 -8.62 -6.91
C PHE A 277 4.94 -9.70 -5.89
N LYS A 278 4.99 -10.96 -6.34
CA LYS A 278 5.34 -12.11 -5.48
C LYS A 278 6.82 -12.16 -5.13
N LEU A 279 7.70 -11.76 -6.05
CA LEU A 279 9.15 -11.91 -5.93
C LEU A 279 9.85 -10.69 -5.30
N LEU A 280 9.34 -9.47 -5.51
CA LEU A 280 10.01 -8.25 -5.03
C LEU A 280 9.55 -7.77 -3.65
N LEU A 281 8.37 -8.21 -3.21
CA LEU A 281 7.76 -7.76 -1.97
C LEU A 281 7.78 -8.83 -0.90
N THR A 282 8.09 -8.43 0.33
CA THR A 282 7.85 -9.27 1.51
C THR A 282 6.34 -9.52 1.71
N GLN A 283 5.97 -10.62 2.36
CA GLN A 283 4.56 -10.87 2.75
C GLN A 283 3.94 -9.69 3.50
N LYS A 284 4.73 -9.01 4.34
CA LYS A 284 4.29 -7.80 5.04
C LYS A 284 3.95 -6.68 4.06
N GLN A 285 4.83 -6.37 3.11
CA GLN A 285 4.61 -5.33 2.10
C GLN A 285 3.44 -5.65 1.15
N GLN A 286 3.27 -6.93 0.79
CA GLN A 286 2.10 -7.40 0.02
C GLN A 286 0.80 -7.16 0.80
N GLY A 287 0.79 -7.54 2.08
CA GLY A 287 -0.34 -7.33 2.99
C GLY A 287 -0.64 -5.84 3.25
N GLU A 288 0.39 -4.99 3.34
CA GLU A 288 0.26 -3.53 3.45
C GLU A 288 -0.41 -2.94 2.20
N LEU A 289 0.03 -3.32 0.99
CA LEU A 289 -0.57 -2.84 -0.26
C LEU A 289 -2.04 -3.29 -0.41
N LEU A 290 -2.30 -4.59 -0.21
CA LEU A 290 -3.65 -5.15 -0.28
C LEU A 290 -4.56 -4.58 0.82
N GLY A 291 -3.98 -4.31 2.00
CA GLY A 291 -4.65 -3.62 3.10
C GLY A 291 -5.07 -2.20 2.72
N GLU A 292 -4.19 -1.44 2.06
CA GLU A 292 -4.54 -0.11 1.52
C GLU A 292 -5.66 -0.24 0.48
N PHE A 293 -5.59 -1.16 -0.48
CA PHE A 293 -6.66 -1.31 -1.47
C PHE A 293 -8.03 -1.62 -0.83
N ALA A 294 -8.05 -2.51 0.15
CA ALA A 294 -9.26 -2.86 0.88
C ALA A 294 -9.79 -1.70 1.73
N HIS A 295 -8.91 -1.05 2.50
CA HIS A 295 -9.27 0.08 3.36
C HIS A 295 -9.78 1.27 2.54
N ARG A 296 -9.23 1.48 1.34
CA ARG A 296 -9.65 2.59 0.46
C ARG A 296 -10.81 2.27 -0.45
N GLY A 297 -11.29 1.03 -0.43
CA GLY A 297 -12.37 0.59 -1.30
C GLY A 297 -12.01 0.68 -2.78
N VAL A 298 -10.78 0.32 -3.17
CA VAL A 298 -10.39 0.25 -4.59
C VAL A 298 -11.28 -0.77 -5.30
N ASP A 299 -12.06 -0.31 -6.28
CA ASP A 299 -13.10 -1.14 -6.88
C ASP A 299 -12.49 -2.17 -7.84
N PHE A 300 -12.82 -3.45 -7.63
CA PHE A 300 -12.38 -4.52 -8.52
C PHE A 300 -13.24 -4.52 -9.79
N SER A 301 -12.78 -3.81 -10.83
CA SER A 301 -13.46 -3.70 -12.12
C SER A 301 -12.48 -3.81 -13.28
N ARG A 302 -12.99 -4.11 -14.48
CA ARG A 302 -12.20 -4.22 -15.72
C ARG A 302 -11.39 -2.95 -15.96
N GLU A 303 -12.01 -1.81 -15.77
CA GLU A 303 -11.46 -0.49 -16.06
C GLU A 303 -10.35 -0.12 -15.06
N ASN A 304 -10.42 -0.62 -13.83
CA ASN A 304 -9.45 -0.34 -12.78
C ASN A 304 -8.22 -1.24 -12.81
N ILE A 305 -8.34 -2.47 -13.35
CA ILE A 305 -7.23 -3.44 -13.39
C ILE A 305 -5.94 -2.83 -13.98
N PRO A 306 -5.93 -2.20 -15.18
CA PRO A 306 -4.70 -1.64 -15.75
C PRO A 306 -4.03 -0.61 -14.83
N SER A 307 -4.81 0.27 -14.21
CA SER A 307 -4.32 1.33 -13.32
C SER A 307 -3.76 0.77 -12.02
N VAL A 308 -4.43 -0.21 -11.43
CA VAL A 308 -3.98 -0.88 -10.20
C VAL A 308 -2.72 -1.72 -10.46
N LEU A 309 -2.61 -2.40 -11.61
CA LEU A 309 -1.40 -3.12 -12.00
C LEU A 309 -0.23 -2.15 -12.19
N ALA A 310 -0.44 -1.02 -12.88
CA ALA A 310 0.59 0.00 -13.09
C ALA A 310 1.06 0.62 -11.76
N PHE A 311 0.13 0.97 -10.87
CA PHE A 311 0.44 1.44 -9.53
C PHE A 311 1.22 0.40 -8.72
N SER A 312 0.79 -0.87 -8.77
CA SER A 312 1.45 -1.97 -8.05
C SER A 312 2.88 -2.20 -8.55
N LEU A 313 3.13 -2.06 -9.85
CA LEU A 313 4.50 -2.11 -10.41
C LEU A 313 5.38 -0.98 -9.88
N LYS A 314 4.86 0.26 -9.84
CA LYS A 314 5.58 1.40 -9.26
C LYS A 314 5.90 1.16 -7.78
N TYR A 315 4.90 0.71 -7.02
CA TYR A 315 5.06 0.34 -5.61
C TYR A 315 6.14 -0.74 -5.40
N CYS A 316 6.15 -1.79 -6.23
CA CYS A 316 7.17 -2.84 -6.17
C CYS A 316 8.60 -2.28 -6.34
N LYS A 317 8.81 -1.37 -7.29
CA LYS A 317 10.12 -0.74 -7.53
C LYS A 317 10.58 0.11 -6.35
N GLU A 318 9.66 0.90 -5.78
CA GLU A 318 9.97 1.72 -4.60
C GLU A 318 10.34 0.85 -3.38
N ARG A 319 9.61 -0.25 -3.17
CA ARG A 319 9.90 -1.20 -2.08
C ARG A 319 11.14 -2.04 -2.30
N GLU A 320 11.50 -2.36 -3.54
CA GLU A 320 12.79 -3.00 -3.86
C GLU A 320 13.94 -2.12 -3.35
N ARG A 321 13.94 -0.83 -3.70
CA ARG A 321 14.93 0.14 -3.23
C ARG A 321 15.02 0.16 -1.70
N GLU A 322 13.88 0.26 -1.03
CA GLU A 322 13.83 0.23 0.43
C GLU A 322 14.35 -1.08 1.01
N ASN A 323 14.06 -2.22 0.40
CA ASN A 323 14.53 -3.53 0.85
C ASN A 323 16.06 -3.61 0.83
N PHE A 324 16.72 -3.14 -0.25
CA PHE A 324 18.18 -3.05 -0.33
C PHE A 324 18.76 -2.10 0.72
N CYS A 325 18.20 -0.89 0.84
CA CYS A 325 18.71 0.12 1.76
C CYS A 325 18.53 -0.32 3.23
N ASN A 326 17.35 -0.86 3.59
CA ASN A 326 17.07 -1.36 4.93
C ASN A 326 17.92 -2.58 5.28
N PHE A 327 18.17 -3.47 4.32
CA PHE A 327 19.07 -4.61 4.50
C PHE A 327 20.48 -4.13 4.86
N TRP A 328 21.01 -3.16 4.11
CA TRP A 328 22.32 -2.60 4.36
C TRP A 328 22.36 -1.82 5.69
N GLU A 329 21.39 -0.94 5.97
CA GLU A 329 21.33 -0.14 7.21
C GLU A 329 21.33 -1.04 8.46
N LYS A 330 20.62 -2.18 8.42
CA LYS A 330 20.59 -3.14 9.53
C LYS A 330 21.92 -3.84 9.78
N LEU A 331 22.76 -3.99 8.75
CA LEU A 331 23.98 -4.79 8.80
C LEU A 331 25.26 -3.95 8.81
N ALA A 332 25.17 -2.67 8.46
CA ALA A 332 26.28 -1.73 8.37
C ALA A 332 26.79 -1.30 9.75
N ASN A 333 27.66 -2.12 10.33
CA ASN A 333 28.43 -1.82 11.53
C ASN A 333 29.94 -1.99 11.28
N GLU A 334 30.78 -1.53 12.22
CA GLU A 334 32.24 -1.56 12.10
C GLU A 334 32.78 -2.97 11.79
N ASP A 335 32.20 -4.02 12.37
CA ASP A 335 32.62 -5.41 12.14
C ASP A 335 32.30 -5.89 10.71
N ASN A 336 31.21 -5.41 10.13
CA ASN A 336 30.66 -5.87 8.85
C ASN A 336 31.09 -5.05 7.65
N LEU A 337 31.62 -3.84 7.86
CA LEU A 337 32.03 -2.96 6.77
C LEU A 337 33.52 -3.11 6.46
N ALA A 338 33.86 -3.17 5.18
CA ALA A 338 35.23 -3.01 4.71
C ALA A 338 35.44 -1.58 4.20
N ASP A 339 36.65 -1.06 4.40
CA ASP A 339 37.07 0.23 3.88
C ASP A 339 36.87 0.29 2.36
N PHE A 340 36.39 1.45 1.93
CA PHE A 340 36.22 1.80 0.54
C PHE A 340 37.24 2.91 0.25
N SER A 341 38.19 2.65 -0.64
CA SER A 341 39.44 3.42 -0.79
C SER A 341 39.27 4.91 -1.10
N ASN A 342 38.07 5.35 -1.53
CA ASN A 342 37.77 6.74 -1.87
C ASN A 342 36.65 7.37 -1.00
N LEU A 343 36.18 6.69 0.06
CA LEU A 343 35.14 7.21 0.96
C LEU A 343 35.63 7.11 2.41
N ILE A 344 36.29 8.16 2.88
CA ILE A 344 36.66 8.34 4.28
C ILE A 344 35.38 8.33 5.13
N SER A 345 35.36 7.49 6.17
CA SER A 345 34.34 7.53 7.22
C SER A 345 34.92 8.07 8.54
N HIS A 346 34.01 8.47 9.43
CA HIS A 346 34.11 8.68 10.90
C HIS A 346 33.83 10.12 11.38
N PRO A 347 33.00 10.31 12.44
CA PRO A 347 33.25 9.76 13.77
C PRO A 347 32.13 8.96 14.47
N LYS A 348 32.54 8.33 15.58
CA LYS A 348 31.89 7.39 16.52
C LYS A 348 30.46 7.72 17.00
N PRO A 349 29.73 6.71 17.53
CA PRO A 349 28.48 6.92 18.25
C PRO A 349 28.77 7.56 19.62
N TYR A 350 28.00 8.58 19.96
CA TYR A 350 27.37 8.87 21.26
C TYR A 350 27.13 10.37 21.38
N THR A 351 25.86 10.79 21.32
CA THR A 351 25.26 11.81 22.23
C THR A 351 23.79 12.04 21.85
N HIS A 352 22.87 11.50 22.67
CA HIS A 352 21.62 12.14 23.15
C HIS A 352 20.60 12.78 22.18
N TYR A 353 20.77 12.72 20.85
CA TYR A 353 19.85 13.31 19.88
C TYR A 353 19.30 12.27 18.89
N PRO A 354 17.97 12.05 18.81
CA PRO A 354 17.37 10.98 17.99
C PRO A 354 17.43 11.19 16.46
N ASN A 355 17.96 12.31 15.96
CA ASN A 355 17.66 12.77 14.59
C ASN A 355 18.86 12.91 13.64
N GLU A 356 20.08 12.52 14.04
CA GLU A 356 21.23 12.51 13.13
C GLU A 356 21.67 11.07 12.80
N LYS A 357 21.15 10.52 11.68
CA LYS A 357 21.66 9.27 11.11
C LYS A 357 23.08 9.53 10.55
N LEU A 358 24.11 9.25 11.35
CA LEU A 358 25.49 9.15 10.84
C LEU A 358 25.61 7.86 10.01
N PHE A 359 25.69 8.00 8.68
CA PHE A 359 25.84 6.86 7.77
C PHE A 359 27.31 6.44 7.68
N TYR A 360 27.62 5.18 7.99
CA TYR A 360 28.91 4.59 7.61
C TYR A 360 28.97 4.42 6.09
N LYS A 361 29.72 5.21 5.34
CA LYS A 361 29.95 4.89 3.92
C LYS A 361 30.91 3.72 3.81
N GLY A 362 30.40 2.53 3.49
CA GLY A 362 31.22 1.33 3.39
C GLY A 362 30.51 0.18 2.70
N ARG A 363 31.30 -0.75 2.16
CA ARG A 363 30.79 -1.98 1.56
C ARG A 363 30.64 -3.05 2.62
N LEU A 364 29.54 -3.80 2.61
CA LEU A 364 29.44 -5.01 3.40
C LEU A 364 30.51 -6.01 2.94
N LYS A 365 31.24 -6.58 3.92
CA LYS A 365 32.20 -7.66 3.72
C LYS A 365 31.49 -8.93 3.23
N GLU A 366 32.25 -9.82 2.59
CA GLU A 366 31.77 -11.17 2.21
C GLU A 366 31.20 -11.94 3.41
N LYS A 367 31.78 -11.72 4.59
CA LYS A 367 31.30 -12.24 5.88
C LYS A 367 30.64 -11.11 6.68
N VAL A 368 29.35 -11.25 6.92
CA VAL A 368 28.54 -10.36 7.76
C VAL A 368 28.19 -11.08 9.05
N ILE A 369 28.38 -10.41 10.18
CA ILE A 369 28.11 -10.87 11.53
C ILE A 369 26.85 -10.15 12.04
N CYS A 370 25.82 -10.92 12.37
CA CYS A 370 24.61 -10.42 13.00
C CYS A 370 24.66 -10.77 14.50
N THR A 371 24.60 -9.75 15.35
CA THR A 371 24.48 -9.87 16.81
C THR A 371 22.99 -9.73 17.18
N TYR A 372 22.46 -10.63 18.01
CA TYR A 372 21.04 -10.71 18.40
C TYR A 372 20.04 -11.21 17.32
N ALA A 373 20.55 -11.83 16.26
CA ALA A 373 19.79 -12.40 15.15
C ALA A 373 19.27 -13.83 15.42
N GLY A 374 18.33 -13.95 16.35
CA GLY A 374 17.55 -15.18 16.57
C GLY A 374 17.56 -15.68 18.01
N ARG A 375 16.40 -16.14 18.51
CA ARG A 375 16.30 -16.99 19.71
C ARG A 375 16.51 -18.44 19.28
N TYR A 376 17.36 -19.18 19.98
CA TYR A 376 17.41 -20.63 19.89
C TYR A 376 16.09 -21.17 20.47
N ASP A 377 15.30 -21.88 19.67
CA ASP A 377 14.06 -22.54 20.11
C ASP A 377 14.40 -24.01 20.35
N ASP A 378 14.39 -24.41 21.63
CA ASP A 378 14.79 -25.76 22.07
C ASP A 378 13.93 -26.88 21.45
N TYR A 379 12.76 -26.55 20.89
CA TYR A 379 11.85 -27.52 20.26
C TYR A 379 12.21 -27.89 18.81
N TYR A 380 13.04 -27.09 18.13
CA TYR A 380 13.36 -27.27 16.71
C TYR A 380 14.84 -26.96 16.40
N PRO A 381 15.78 -27.84 16.81
CA PRO A 381 17.23 -27.59 16.77
C PRO A 381 17.83 -27.35 15.36
N ASN A 382 17.06 -27.60 14.30
CA ASN A 382 17.49 -27.47 12.89
C ASN A 382 16.89 -26.27 12.15
N HIS A 383 16.04 -25.46 12.80
CA HIS A 383 15.35 -24.34 12.17
C HIS A 383 15.89 -23.01 12.68
N LEU A 384 16.88 -22.47 11.97
CA LEU A 384 17.44 -21.15 12.22
C LEU A 384 16.40 -20.06 11.94
N ARG A 385 15.64 -19.66 12.98
CA ARG A 385 14.66 -18.56 12.91
C ARG A 385 15.34 -17.19 13.08
N ASP A 386 16.16 -16.81 12.12
CA ASP A 386 16.11 -15.41 11.66
C ASP A 386 15.53 -15.38 10.24
N VAL A 387 14.31 -15.94 10.15
CA VAL A 387 13.52 -16.06 8.92
C VAL A 387 13.42 -14.71 8.22
N GLY A 388 13.43 -13.60 8.96
CA GLY A 388 13.34 -12.25 8.41
C GLY A 388 14.51 -11.87 7.52
N ILE A 389 15.76 -12.06 7.98
CA ILE A 389 16.95 -11.70 7.19
C ILE A 389 17.18 -12.68 6.04
N ALA A 390 17.01 -13.99 6.28
CA ALA A 390 17.17 -15.00 5.24
C ALA A 390 16.15 -14.81 4.11
N TYR A 391 14.87 -14.60 4.45
CA TYR A 391 13.81 -14.31 3.48
C TYR A 391 14.03 -12.99 2.74
N LEU A 392 14.51 -11.96 3.44
CA LEU A 392 14.88 -10.70 2.78
C LEU A 392 16.02 -10.91 1.77
N ILE A 393 17.04 -11.72 2.11
CA ILE A 393 18.11 -12.07 1.16
C ILE A 393 17.55 -12.78 -0.07
N GLU A 394 16.61 -13.72 0.08
CA GLU A 394 15.95 -14.37 -1.06
C GLU A 394 15.26 -13.35 -1.98
N ILE A 395 14.51 -12.39 -1.41
CA ILE A 395 13.86 -11.32 -2.18
C ILE A 395 14.90 -10.46 -2.91
N LEU A 396 15.99 -10.07 -2.24
CA LEU A 396 17.06 -9.30 -2.88
C LEU A 396 17.69 -10.09 -4.03
N LEU A 397 17.95 -11.39 -3.86
CA LEU A 397 18.49 -12.25 -4.90
C LEU A 397 17.54 -12.39 -6.09
N GLN A 398 16.26 -12.66 -5.84
CA GLN A 398 15.23 -12.75 -6.89
C GLN A 398 15.10 -11.44 -7.66
N SER A 399 15.16 -10.30 -6.96
CA SER A 399 15.15 -8.97 -7.57
C SER A 399 16.37 -8.70 -8.46
N MET A 400 17.50 -9.37 -8.21
CA MET A 400 18.71 -9.36 -9.04
C MET A 400 18.66 -10.38 -10.19
N GLY A 401 17.55 -11.11 -10.35
CA GLY A 401 17.38 -12.12 -11.40
C GLY A 401 17.91 -13.50 -11.05
N TYR A 402 18.26 -13.76 -9.79
CA TYR A 402 18.60 -15.13 -9.36
C TYR A 402 17.33 -15.98 -9.36
N GLN A 403 17.40 -17.16 -9.97
CA GLN A 403 16.31 -18.13 -10.08
C GLN A 403 16.69 -19.43 -9.37
N ASP A 404 15.71 -20.32 -9.19
CA ASP A 404 15.87 -21.65 -8.59
C ASP A 404 16.59 -21.62 -7.23
N LEU A 405 16.13 -20.71 -6.36
CA LEU A 405 16.66 -20.58 -5.01
C LEU A 405 16.29 -21.80 -4.17
N SER A 406 17.28 -22.45 -3.57
CA SER A 406 17.06 -23.64 -2.73
C SER A 406 17.98 -23.69 -1.51
N TYR A 407 17.43 -24.16 -0.38
CA TYR A 407 18.17 -24.38 0.84
C TYR A 407 18.70 -25.81 0.91
N ARG A 408 19.98 -25.96 1.26
CA ARG A 408 20.59 -27.25 1.62
C ARG A 408 21.14 -27.15 3.05
N TYR A 409 20.88 -28.16 3.86
CA TYR A 409 21.29 -28.21 5.27
C TYR A 409 22.42 -29.22 5.45
N SER A 410 23.36 -28.89 6.33
CA SER A 410 24.42 -29.81 6.71
C SER A 410 24.25 -30.22 8.16
N ASP A 411 23.80 -31.45 8.39
CA ASP A 411 23.87 -32.13 9.69
C ASP A 411 25.34 -32.49 9.99
N LYS A 412 26.11 -31.54 10.51
CA LYS A 412 27.45 -31.83 11.03
C LYS A 412 27.56 -31.41 12.49
N SER A 413 27.02 -32.26 13.35
CA SER A 413 27.40 -32.36 14.75
C SER A 413 28.55 -33.38 14.92
N VAL A 414 29.70 -33.15 14.28
CA VAL A 414 30.92 -33.88 14.67
C VAL A 414 31.62 -33.07 15.75
N ILE A 415 31.34 -33.46 17.00
CA ILE A 415 31.86 -32.85 18.23
C ILE A 415 33.28 -33.37 18.46
N THR A 416 34.28 -32.49 18.48
CA THR A 416 35.53 -32.74 19.21
C THR A 416 35.61 -31.84 20.45
N PRO A 417 36.16 -32.32 21.59
CA PRO A 417 35.87 -31.73 22.91
C PRO A 417 36.49 -30.37 23.23
N GLN A 418 37.25 -29.74 22.32
CA GLN A 418 38.20 -28.68 22.70
C GLN A 418 37.79 -27.23 22.41
N ASP A 419 36.70 -26.93 21.69
CA ASP A 419 36.31 -25.52 21.38
C ASP A 419 34.82 -25.21 21.63
N ARG A 420 34.36 -25.25 22.88
CA ARG A 420 32.91 -25.18 23.20
C ARG A 420 32.19 -23.84 22.93
N VAL A 421 32.89 -22.73 22.64
CA VAL A 421 32.29 -21.38 22.53
C VAL A 421 32.08 -20.91 21.07
N ASN A 422 32.87 -21.42 20.12
CA ASN A 422 32.81 -21.04 18.70
C ASN A 422 32.25 -22.16 17.79
N LEU A 423 31.61 -23.18 18.36
CA LEU A 423 31.03 -24.27 17.58
C LEU A 423 29.75 -23.80 16.86
N PRO A 424 29.66 -24.04 15.54
CA PRO A 424 28.43 -23.81 14.82
C PRO A 424 27.35 -24.79 15.29
N LEU A 425 26.18 -24.27 15.65
CA LEU A 425 24.98 -25.05 15.98
C LEU A 425 24.29 -25.60 14.73
N GLY A 426 24.39 -24.87 13.61
CA GLY A 426 23.79 -25.25 12.35
C GLY A 426 24.41 -24.49 11.19
N ILE A 427 24.47 -25.15 10.05
CA ILE A 427 24.95 -24.57 8.79
C ILE A 427 23.89 -24.85 7.73
N SER A 428 23.38 -23.78 7.12
CA SER A 428 22.53 -23.85 5.94
C SER A 428 23.18 -23.09 4.80
N PHE A 429 22.85 -23.52 3.58
CA PHE A 429 23.39 -22.97 2.35
C PHE A 429 22.23 -22.62 1.44
N LEU A 430 22.30 -21.44 0.84
CA LEU A 430 21.39 -21.00 -0.21
C LEU A 430 22.10 -21.14 -1.56
N PHE A 431 21.45 -21.82 -2.48
CA PHE A 431 21.89 -22.05 -3.84
C PHE A 431 20.99 -21.33 -4.82
N ALA A 432 21.55 -20.88 -5.95
CA ALA A 432 20.80 -20.50 -7.14
C ALA A 432 21.18 -21.48 -8.26
N GLY A 433 20.26 -22.38 -8.60
CA GLY A 433 20.60 -23.59 -9.35
C GLY A 433 21.65 -24.43 -8.60
N GLU A 434 22.80 -24.68 -9.24
CA GLU A 434 23.92 -25.42 -8.61
C GLU A 434 24.97 -24.52 -7.94
N LYS A 435 24.86 -23.19 -8.05
CA LYS A 435 25.84 -22.27 -7.46
C LYS A 435 25.46 -21.92 -6.02
N GLN A 436 26.34 -22.19 -5.06
CA GLN A 436 26.20 -21.67 -3.70
C GLN A 436 26.38 -20.15 -3.72
N VAL A 437 25.37 -19.41 -3.24
CA VAL A 437 25.38 -17.94 -3.20
C VAL A 437 25.51 -17.39 -1.79
N VAL A 438 24.96 -18.10 -0.80
CA VAL A 438 25.04 -17.71 0.62
C VAL A 438 25.25 -18.93 1.51
N LYS A 439 26.07 -18.78 2.54
CA LYS A 439 26.21 -19.74 3.64
C LYS A 439 25.84 -19.05 4.95
N PHE A 440 24.90 -19.64 5.67
CA PHE A 440 24.51 -19.22 7.00
C PHE A 440 25.17 -20.12 8.03
N THR A 441 25.67 -19.53 9.11
CA THR A 441 26.29 -20.28 10.21
C THR A 441 25.85 -19.67 11.53
N ALA A 442 25.11 -20.45 12.32
CA ALA A 442 24.67 -20.04 13.64
C ALA A 442 25.58 -20.59 14.72
N TYR A 443 25.83 -19.82 15.77
CA TYR A 443 26.74 -20.17 16.86
C TYR A 443 26.03 -20.16 18.21
N LYS A 444 26.55 -20.92 19.18
CA LYS A 444 25.99 -21.01 20.55
C LYS A 444 25.92 -19.68 21.30
N ASN A 445 26.78 -18.72 20.95
CA ASN A 445 26.79 -17.39 21.53
C ASN A 445 25.77 -16.43 20.88
N MET A 446 24.74 -16.96 20.22
CA MET A 446 23.69 -16.19 19.55
C MET A 446 24.21 -15.27 18.43
N LYS A 447 25.40 -15.56 17.91
CA LYS A 447 25.91 -14.93 16.69
C LYS A 447 25.45 -15.71 15.48
N PHE A 448 25.10 -14.97 14.45
CA PHE A 448 24.74 -15.51 13.15
C PHE A 448 25.67 -14.92 12.11
N HIS A 449 26.41 -15.77 11.39
CA HIS A 449 27.29 -15.33 10.32
C HIS A 449 26.67 -15.65 8.96
N ILE A 450 26.66 -14.66 8.08
CA ILE A 450 26.23 -14.77 6.70
C ILE A 450 27.47 -14.60 5.83
N HIS A 451 27.79 -15.63 5.04
CA HIS A 451 28.89 -15.59 4.08
C HIS A 451 28.33 -15.62 2.67
N PHE A 452 28.48 -14.52 1.95
CA PHE A 452 28.10 -14.40 0.55
C PHE A 452 29.24 -14.82 -0.36
N ASP A 453 28.93 -15.35 -1.55
CA ASP A 453 29.95 -15.39 -2.60
C ASP A 453 30.29 -13.97 -3.09
N LYS A 454 31.52 -13.80 -3.57
CA LYS A 454 32.08 -12.48 -3.91
C LYS A 454 31.22 -11.70 -4.89
N THR A 455 30.70 -12.38 -5.90
CA THR A 455 29.87 -11.76 -6.93
C THR A 455 28.55 -11.26 -6.35
N THR A 456 27.91 -12.07 -5.51
CA THR A 456 26.61 -11.74 -4.93
C THR A 456 26.69 -10.53 -3.99
N ILE A 457 27.66 -10.49 -3.07
CA ILE A 457 27.80 -9.34 -2.16
C ILE A 457 28.22 -8.07 -2.89
N ALA A 458 29.03 -8.19 -3.95
CA ALA A 458 29.38 -7.07 -4.81
C ALA A 458 28.14 -6.46 -5.48
N LEU A 459 27.23 -7.29 -6.01
CA LEU A 459 25.97 -6.84 -6.61
C LEU A 459 25.06 -6.15 -5.59
N ILE A 460 24.91 -6.72 -4.39
CA ILE A 460 24.10 -6.12 -3.32
C ILE A 460 24.66 -4.74 -2.96
N ASN A 461 25.96 -4.63 -2.71
CA ASN A 461 26.61 -3.35 -2.39
C ASN A 461 26.46 -2.33 -3.52
N LEU A 462 26.66 -2.73 -4.78
CA LEU A 462 26.51 -1.83 -5.92
C LEU A 462 25.08 -1.28 -6.01
N ARG A 463 24.05 -2.12 -5.88
CA ARG A 463 22.65 -1.67 -5.90
C ARG A 463 22.34 -0.68 -4.79
N VAL A 464 22.79 -0.96 -3.57
CA VAL A 464 22.66 -0.02 -2.43
C VAL A 464 23.34 1.31 -2.76
N PHE A 465 24.54 1.28 -3.33
CA PHE A 465 25.30 2.49 -3.63
C PHE A 465 24.63 3.34 -4.71
N ILE A 466 24.04 2.71 -5.74
CA ILE A 466 23.23 3.40 -6.76
C ILE A 466 21.99 4.03 -6.10
N TYR A 467 21.24 3.26 -5.28
CA TYR A 467 20.03 3.76 -4.63
C TYR A 467 20.26 4.88 -3.61
N LEU A 468 21.43 4.90 -2.98
CA LEU A 468 21.86 5.98 -2.08
C LEU A 468 22.55 7.14 -2.83
N GLY A 469 22.72 7.03 -4.15
CA GLY A 469 23.37 8.06 -4.98
C GLY A 469 24.88 8.19 -4.75
N TRP A 470 25.53 7.15 -4.21
CA TRP A 470 26.98 7.13 -3.96
C TRP A 470 27.78 6.78 -5.20
N ILE A 471 27.18 6.04 -6.14
CA ILE A 471 27.73 5.76 -7.47
C ILE A 471 26.72 6.26 -8.48
N THR A 472 27.18 7.09 -9.41
CA THR A 472 26.30 7.72 -10.41
C THR A 472 26.75 7.47 -11.86
N ASN A 473 27.95 6.93 -12.05
CA ASN A 473 28.49 6.64 -13.37
C ASN A 473 29.24 5.31 -13.42
N ILE A 474 29.48 4.85 -14.64
CA ILE A 474 30.04 3.51 -14.90
C ILE A 474 31.51 3.40 -14.54
N GLU A 475 32.28 4.49 -14.64
CA GLU A 475 33.71 4.46 -14.34
C GLU A 475 33.94 4.29 -12.84
N GLU A 476 33.18 5.01 -12.00
CA GLU A 476 33.13 4.78 -10.55
C GLU A 476 32.76 3.34 -10.20
N ALA A 477 31.77 2.77 -10.89
CA ALA A 477 31.33 1.40 -10.66
C ALA A 477 32.40 0.37 -11.03
N LYS A 478 33.11 0.56 -12.15
CA LYS A 478 34.20 -0.34 -12.60
C LYS A 478 35.39 -0.33 -11.66
N GLU A 479 35.79 0.85 -11.18
CA GLU A 479 36.89 0.98 -10.21
C GLU A 479 36.54 0.25 -8.90
N SER A 480 35.29 0.38 -8.46
CA SER A 480 34.83 -0.08 -7.15
C SER A 480 34.44 -1.56 -7.12
N PHE A 481 33.96 -2.11 -8.23
CA PHE A 481 33.40 -3.45 -8.34
C PHE A 481 33.96 -4.23 -9.55
N SER A 482 35.30 -4.30 -9.64
CA SER A 482 36.02 -4.98 -10.73
C SER A 482 35.69 -6.47 -10.91
N THR A 483 35.08 -7.11 -9.92
CA THR A 483 34.62 -8.51 -9.99
C THR A 483 33.33 -8.69 -10.81
N LEU A 484 32.64 -7.61 -11.16
CA LEU A 484 31.40 -7.64 -11.94
C LEU A 484 31.67 -7.42 -13.43
N LYS A 485 30.89 -8.07 -14.29
CA LYS A 485 31.00 -7.89 -15.75
C LYS A 485 30.54 -6.49 -16.16
N SER A 486 31.21 -5.87 -17.13
CA SER A 486 30.89 -4.52 -17.61
C SER A 486 29.43 -4.36 -18.06
N GLU A 487 28.85 -5.39 -18.70
CA GLU A 487 27.45 -5.41 -19.11
C GLU A 487 26.50 -5.29 -17.91
N THR A 488 26.81 -5.97 -16.80
CA THR A 488 26.03 -5.90 -15.56
C THR A 488 26.07 -4.49 -14.96
N LEU A 489 27.23 -3.82 -15.02
CA LEU A 489 27.37 -2.44 -14.56
C LEU A 489 26.56 -1.46 -15.43
N GLN A 490 26.59 -1.64 -16.75
CA GLN A 490 25.82 -0.82 -17.70
C GLN A 490 24.31 -0.96 -17.46
N ASN A 491 23.82 -2.18 -17.32
CA ASN A 491 22.40 -2.45 -17.14
C ASN A 491 21.86 -1.87 -15.82
N LEU A 492 22.63 -1.92 -14.74
CA LEU A 492 22.19 -1.40 -13.43
C LEU A 492 22.18 0.12 -13.35
N LEU A 493 23.06 0.82 -14.07
CA LEU A 493 23.10 2.28 -14.09
C LEU A 493 22.11 2.92 -15.08
N ALA A 494 21.58 2.13 -16.02
CA ALA A 494 20.56 2.58 -16.96
C ALA A 494 19.12 2.46 -16.42
N GLN A 495 18.94 1.75 -15.30
CA GLN A 495 17.68 1.55 -14.57
C GLN A 495 17.47 2.66 -13.54
#